data_AF-A0A3N4JI65-F1
#
_entry.id   AF-A0A3N4JI65-F1
#
_cell.length_a   1.000
_cell.length_b   1.000
_cell.length_c   1.000
_cell.angle_alpha   90.00
_cell.angle_beta   90.00
_cell.angle_gamma   90.00
#
_symmetry.space_group_name_H-M   'P 1'
#
loop_
_entity.id
_entity.type
_entity.pdbx_description
1 polymer ?
#
loop_
_entity_poly.entity_id
_entity_poly.type
_entity_poly.pdbx_seq_one_letter_code
_entity_poly.pdbx_strand_id
1 'polypeptide(L)'
;EPRRSVRSTKGPKKKSTAKSRVTPPPQSESPKNESEEKDGSDDIIRCVCGATEEDEDDDRMMIQCEGCDAWQHTMCMGIAKKHIPKVYFCEVCSPELHKPLLAQIEKGEKPWEKR
;
A
#
# COMPACT_ATOMS: atom_id res chain seq x y z
N GLU A 1 -5.31 -3.12 58.38
CA GLU A 1 -4.93 -1.70 58.12
C GLU A 1 -4.30 -1.67 56.73
N PRO A 2 -4.50 -0.67 55.84
CA PRO A 2 -4.49 0.77 56.13
C PRO A 2 -5.59 1.63 55.47
N ARG A 3 -5.94 2.71 56.18
CA ARG A 3 -6.04 4.12 55.74
C ARG A 3 -7.04 4.48 54.62
N ARG A 4 -8.24 4.81 55.09
CA ARG A 4 -8.96 6.09 54.86
C ARG A 4 -8.42 6.96 53.72
N SER A 5 -9.24 7.16 52.68
CA SER A 5 -9.28 8.45 52.00
C SER A 5 -10.71 8.97 52.02
N VAL A 6 -10.90 10.00 52.82
CA VAL A 6 -12.07 10.88 52.82
C VAL A 6 -11.67 12.13 52.04
N ARG A 7 -12.52 12.62 51.14
CA ARG A 7 -13.24 13.88 51.36
C ARG A 7 -14.05 14.31 50.13
N SER A 8 -15.34 14.44 50.39
CA SER A 8 -16.42 15.05 49.62
C SER A 8 -16.17 16.46 49.08
N THR A 9 -16.87 16.81 47.99
CA THR A 9 -17.71 18.04 47.87
C THR A 9 -18.79 17.83 46.79
N LYS A 10 -20.05 17.55 47.19
CA LYS A 10 -21.24 18.46 47.15
C LYS A 10 -21.55 19.09 45.76
N GLY A 11 -22.70 18.70 45.17
CA GLY A 11 -23.35 19.30 43.97
C GLY A 11 -24.03 20.66 44.28
N PRO A 12 -25.24 20.99 43.78
CA PRO A 12 -26.02 20.58 42.60
C PRO A 12 -26.43 21.80 41.72
N LYS A 13 -27.05 21.62 40.55
CA LYS A 13 -28.13 22.52 40.07
C LYS A 13 -28.93 21.93 38.92
N LYS A 14 -30.24 22.14 39.02
CA LYS A 14 -31.33 21.64 38.18
C LYS A 14 -31.76 22.70 37.15
N LYS A 15 -32.58 22.23 36.19
CA LYS A 15 -33.76 22.87 35.54
C LYS A 15 -33.59 23.35 34.09
N SER A 16 -34.11 22.50 33.21
CA SER A 16 -35.21 22.76 32.27
C SER A 16 -35.25 24.08 31.51
N THR A 17 -35.25 24.01 30.18
CA THR A 17 -36.20 24.75 29.35
C THR A 17 -36.36 24.05 28.00
N ALA A 18 -37.58 24.12 27.48
CA ALA A 18 -38.10 23.28 26.43
C ALA A 18 -38.06 23.95 25.06
N LYS A 19 -38.37 23.12 24.05
CA LYS A 19 -39.02 23.43 22.75
C LYS A 19 -38.11 23.68 21.54
N SER A 20 -38.02 22.60 20.77
CA SER A 20 -38.62 22.45 19.44
C SER A 20 -37.87 22.99 18.23
N ARG A 21 -37.72 22.07 17.28
CA ARG A 21 -38.02 22.15 15.84
C ARG A 21 -36.82 22.05 14.88
N VAL A 22 -37.02 21.12 13.94
CA VAL A 22 -36.54 21.00 12.54
C VAL A 22 -35.37 20.03 12.22
N THR A 23 -35.76 18.91 11.60
CA THR A 23 -35.21 18.25 10.39
C THR A 23 -33.78 17.64 10.34
N PRO A 24 -33.66 16.35 9.92
CA PRO A 24 -32.42 15.70 9.45
C PRO A 24 -32.31 15.66 7.89
N PRO A 25 -31.34 14.93 7.29
CA PRO A 25 -29.94 15.24 6.91
C PRO A 25 -29.83 15.43 5.36
N PRO A 26 -28.78 15.00 4.62
CA PRO A 26 -27.33 15.20 4.66
C PRO A 26 -26.81 15.97 3.40
N GLN A 27 -25.69 16.68 3.47
CA GLN A 27 -24.93 17.09 2.27
C GLN A 27 -23.45 16.87 2.59
N SER A 28 -22.90 15.73 2.20
CA SER A 28 -22.16 15.61 0.94
C SER A 28 -20.93 16.51 0.92
N GLU A 29 -20.01 16.23 1.84
CA GLU A 29 -18.61 16.58 1.64
C GLU A 29 -18.02 15.61 0.61
N SER A 30 -17.48 16.22 -0.44
CA SER A 30 -17.01 15.62 -1.67
C SER A 30 -15.97 14.52 -1.46
N PRO A 31 -15.87 13.54 -2.38
CA PRO A 31 -14.72 12.64 -2.42
C PRO A 31 -13.48 13.50 -2.73
N LYS A 32 -12.58 13.61 -1.76
CA LYS A 32 -11.24 14.12 -2.01
C LYS A 32 -10.55 13.05 -2.86
N ASN A 33 -10.59 13.30 -4.16
CA ASN A 33 -9.69 12.71 -5.14
C ASN A 33 -8.27 13.07 -4.70
N GLU A 34 -7.59 12.13 -4.05
CA GLU A 34 -6.14 12.21 -3.82
C GLU A 34 -5.47 11.52 -4.99
N SER A 35 -5.59 12.16 -6.16
CA SER A 35 -4.63 12.03 -7.25
C SER A 35 -3.86 13.34 -7.25
N GLU A 36 -2.59 13.33 -6.81
CA GLU A 36 -1.54 14.37 -6.90
C GLU A 36 -0.67 14.33 -5.63
N GLU A 37 0.66 14.35 -5.60
CA GLU A 37 1.75 14.39 -6.59
C GLU A 37 3.01 13.80 -5.93
N LYS A 38 3.97 13.45 -6.78
CA LYS A 38 5.35 13.07 -6.47
C LYS A 38 5.97 13.82 -5.28
N ASP A 39 6.51 13.06 -4.33
CA ASP A 39 7.66 13.49 -3.54
C ASP A 39 8.63 12.30 -3.43
N GLY A 40 9.89 12.53 -3.79
CA GLY A 40 10.97 11.57 -3.64
C GLY A 40 11.26 10.73 -4.88
N SER A 41 12.50 10.79 -5.34
CA SER A 41 13.18 9.62 -5.92
C SER A 41 13.23 8.53 -4.84
N ASP A 42 12.10 7.91 -4.54
CA ASP A 42 11.97 6.88 -3.53
C ASP A 42 12.14 5.55 -4.24
N ASP A 43 13.23 4.85 -3.93
CA ASP A 43 13.52 3.49 -4.35
C ASP A 43 12.38 2.55 -3.96
N ILE A 44 11.30 2.57 -4.73
CA ILE A 44 10.08 1.84 -4.41
C ILE A 44 10.19 0.40 -4.86
N ILE A 45 10.06 -0.53 -3.92
CA ILE A 45 10.01 -1.95 -4.23
C ILE A 45 8.56 -2.31 -4.56
N ARG A 46 8.31 -2.62 -5.84
CA ARG A 46 6.99 -3.00 -6.35
C ARG A 46 7.12 -4.25 -7.18
N CYS A 47 7.10 -5.41 -6.53
CA CYS A 47 7.17 -6.69 -7.22
C CYS A 47 5.80 -7.36 -7.36
N VAL A 48 5.60 -8.13 -8.44
CA VAL A 48 4.37 -8.92 -8.68
C VAL A 48 4.11 -10.00 -7.63
N CYS A 49 5.13 -10.37 -6.84
CA CYS A 49 4.96 -11.27 -5.70
C CYS A 49 4.37 -10.59 -4.45
N GLY A 50 4.22 -9.26 -4.47
CA GLY A 50 3.76 -8.47 -3.32
C GLY A 50 4.86 -8.09 -2.32
N ALA A 51 6.12 -8.39 -2.62
CA ALA A 51 7.25 -7.90 -1.82
C ALA A 51 7.36 -6.38 -1.98
N THR A 52 7.49 -5.69 -0.84
CA THR A 52 7.66 -4.24 -0.71
C THR A 52 8.97 -3.87 -0.03
N GLU A 53 9.80 -4.87 0.27
CA GLU A 53 11.06 -4.77 0.99
C GLU A 53 12.12 -5.55 0.20
N GLU A 54 13.40 -5.22 0.37
CA GLU A 54 14.49 -6.00 -0.23
C GLU A 54 14.59 -7.28 0.58
N ASP A 55 14.23 -8.41 -0.03
CA ASP A 55 14.42 -9.70 0.60
C ASP A 55 15.93 -9.97 0.69
N GLU A 56 16.45 -10.24 1.90
CA GLU A 56 17.87 -10.58 2.15
C GLU A 56 18.27 -11.95 1.56
N ASP A 57 17.37 -12.62 0.85
CA ASP A 57 17.66 -13.85 0.14
C ASP A 57 18.57 -13.56 -1.08
N ASP A 58 19.86 -13.90 -0.99
CA ASP A 58 20.84 -13.86 -2.07
C ASP A 58 20.35 -14.52 -3.40
N ASP A 59 19.38 -15.41 -3.31
CA ASP A 59 18.78 -16.06 -4.46
C ASP A 59 17.83 -15.17 -5.27
N ARG A 60 17.38 -14.03 -4.74
CA ARG A 60 16.43 -13.10 -5.38
C ARG A 60 17.12 -11.80 -5.81
N MET A 61 17.80 -11.83 -6.96
CA MET A 61 18.34 -10.60 -7.58
C MET A 61 17.22 -9.59 -7.87
N MET A 62 17.45 -8.33 -7.50
CA MET A 62 16.60 -7.21 -7.83
C MET A 62 17.08 -6.47 -9.09
N ILE A 63 16.14 -5.87 -9.81
CA ILE A 63 16.38 -5.05 -10.99
C ILE A 63 15.49 -3.81 -10.93
N GLN A 64 16.06 -2.65 -11.26
CA GLN A 64 15.37 -1.36 -11.27
C GLN A 64 14.76 -1.07 -12.65
N CYS A 65 13.51 -0.62 -12.67
CA CYS A 65 12.81 -0.20 -13.87
C CYS A 65 13.25 1.22 -14.31
N GLU A 66 13.63 1.39 -15.57
CA GLU A 66 14.07 2.68 -16.13
C GLU A 66 12.92 3.68 -16.38
N GLY A 67 11.66 3.22 -16.35
CA GLY A 67 10.49 4.07 -16.59
C GLY A 67 9.85 4.64 -15.33
N CYS A 68 9.96 3.93 -14.21
CA CYS A 68 9.29 4.28 -12.95
C CYS A 68 10.17 4.07 -11.70
N ASP A 69 11.45 3.78 -11.89
CA ASP A 69 12.47 3.56 -10.85
C ASP A 69 12.12 2.48 -9.80
N ALA A 70 11.12 1.64 -10.11
CA ALA A 70 10.65 0.61 -9.19
C ALA A 70 11.52 -0.65 -9.23
N TRP A 71 11.83 -1.18 -8.06
CA TRP A 71 12.63 -2.39 -7.86
C TRP A 71 11.77 -3.65 -7.85
N GLN A 72 12.21 -4.66 -8.62
CA GLN A 72 11.52 -5.94 -8.81
C GLN A 72 12.50 -7.10 -8.83
N HIS A 73 12.06 -8.29 -8.43
CA HIS A 73 12.87 -9.49 -8.55
C HIS A 73 12.96 -9.96 -10.00
N THR A 74 14.18 -10.21 -10.50
CA THR A 74 14.39 -10.71 -11.87
C THR A 74 13.65 -12.04 -12.07
N MET A 75 13.63 -12.91 -11.05
CA MET A 75 12.94 -14.19 -11.09
C MET A 75 11.42 -14.04 -11.19
N CYS A 76 10.84 -13.10 -10.43
CA CYS A 76 9.40 -12.82 -10.48
C CYS A 76 8.98 -12.28 -11.85
N MET A 77 9.88 -11.55 -12.51
CA MET A 77 9.67 -11.00 -13.84
C MET A 77 10.05 -11.99 -14.97
N GLY A 78 10.40 -13.24 -14.63
CA GLY A 78 10.80 -14.25 -15.62
C GLY A 78 12.14 -13.97 -16.30
N ILE A 79 12.94 -13.04 -15.77
CA ILE A 79 14.26 -12.68 -16.28
C ILE A 79 15.29 -13.60 -15.64
N ALA A 80 15.95 -14.40 -16.47
CA ALA A 80 17.04 -15.24 -16.03
C ALA A 80 18.25 -14.38 -15.63
N LYS A 81 18.92 -14.72 -14.51
CA LYS A 81 20.14 -14.03 -14.03
C LYS A 81 21.25 -13.94 -15.11
N LYS A 82 21.26 -14.86 -16.08
CA LYS A 82 22.21 -14.89 -17.21
C LYS A 82 21.87 -13.94 -18.35
N HIS A 83 20.64 -13.45 -18.40
CA HIS A 83 20.09 -12.64 -19.51
C HIS A 83 19.42 -11.38 -18.98
N ILE A 84 20.06 -10.69 -18.05
CA ILE A 84 19.59 -9.40 -17.54
C ILE A 84 19.88 -8.33 -18.61
N PRO A 85 18.85 -7.63 -19.12
CA PRO A 85 19.04 -6.56 -20.09
C PRO A 85 19.71 -5.34 -19.44
N LYS A 86 20.41 -4.52 -20.24
CA LYS A 86 20.98 -3.25 -19.75
C LYS A 86 19.92 -2.21 -19.38
N VAL A 87 18.77 -2.26 -20.05
CA VAL A 87 17.63 -1.36 -19.86
C VAL A 87 16.44 -2.24 -19.56
N TYR A 88 15.82 -2.05 -18.40
CA TYR A 88 14.70 -2.86 -17.94
C TYR A 88 13.44 -2.01 -17.79
N PHE A 89 12.31 -2.55 -18.23
CA PHE A 89 11.00 -1.97 -18.04
C PHE A 89 10.08 -3.00 -17.38
N CYS A 90 9.30 -2.57 -16.39
CA CYS A 90 8.36 -3.42 -15.68
C CYS A 90 7.08 -3.72 -16.48
N GLU A 91 6.20 -4.54 -15.92
CA GLU A 91 4.91 -4.88 -16.50
C GLU A 91 3.98 -3.67 -16.66
N VAL A 92 4.19 -2.60 -15.88
CA VAL A 92 3.44 -1.34 -15.99
C VAL A 92 3.99 -0.45 -17.10
N CYS A 93 5.32 -0.27 -17.15
CA CYS A 93 5.96 0.61 -18.14
C CYS A 93 6.00 -0.02 -19.53
N SER A 94 6.17 -1.34 -19.62
CA SER A 94 6.20 -2.08 -20.89
C SER A 94 5.50 -3.43 -20.75
N PRO A 95 4.15 -3.46 -20.73
CA PRO A 95 3.38 -4.71 -20.65
C PRO A 95 3.66 -5.64 -21.83
N GLU A 96 4.11 -5.09 -22.96
CA GLU A 96 4.39 -5.86 -24.17
C GLU A 96 5.55 -6.85 -24.01
N LEU A 97 6.53 -6.52 -23.16
CA LEU A 97 7.68 -7.38 -22.87
C LEU A 97 7.34 -8.50 -21.87
N HIS A 98 6.24 -8.34 -21.14
CA HIS A 98 5.82 -9.22 -20.03
C HIS A 98 4.51 -9.96 -20.30
N LYS A 99 4.07 -10.04 -21.57
CA LYS A 99 2.87 -10.81 -21.99
C LYS A 99 2.77 -12.21 -21.36
N PRO A 100 3.81 -13.07 -21.36
CA PRO A 100 3.71 -14.40 -20.76
C PRO A 100 3.53 -14.35 -19.23
N LEU A 101 4.19 -13.41 -18.55
CA LEU A 101 4.07 -13.21 -17.12
C LEU A 101 2.65 -12.73 -16.74
N LEU A 102 2.15 -11.71 -17.44
CA LEU A 102 0.81 -11.16 -17.21
C LEU A 102 -0.27 -12.23 -17.44
N ALA A 103 -0.15 -13.03 -18.50
CA ALA A 103 -1.08 -14.12 -18.76
C ALA A 103 -1.03 -15.20 -17.65
N GLN A 104 0.15 -15.50 -17.11
CA GLN A 104 0.28 -16.45 -15.98
C GLN A 104 -0.39 -15.90 -14.72
N ILE A 105 -0.16 -14.63 -14.39
CA ILE A 105 -0.77 -13.94 -13.25
C ILE A 105 -2.30 -13.91 -13.40
N GLU A 106 -2.81 -13.59 -14.59
CA GLU A 106 -4.26 -13.57 -14.87
C GLU A 106 -4.90 -14.95 -14.67
N LYS A 107 -4.17 -16.01 -15.00
CA LYS A 107 -4.58 -17.40 -14.75
C LYS A 107 -4.47 -17.81 -13.26
N GLY A 108 -3.95 -16.95 -12.40
CA GLY A 108 -3.69 -17.23 -10.98
C GLY A 108 -2.47 -18.12 -10.75
N GLU A 109 -1.61 -18.28 -11.76
CA GLU A 109 -0.33 -18.96 -11.59
C GLU A 109 0.68 -17.95 -11.02
N LYS A 110 1.47 -18.39 -10.04
CA LYS A 110 2.56 -17.61 -9.43
C LYS A 110 3.90 -18.24 -9.85
N PRO A 111 4.50 -17.81 -10.99
CA PRO A 111 5.72 -18.41 -11.51
C PRO A 111 6.89 -18.38 -10.52
N TRP A 112 6.91 -17.38 -9.65
CA TRP A 112 7.93 -17.18 -8.63
C TRP A 112 7.81 -18.10 -7.41
N GLU A 113 6.69 -18.80 -7.20
CA GLU A 113 6.56 -19.78 -6.11
C GLU A 113 7.09 -21.17 -6.50
N LYS A 114 7.21 -21.45 -7.81
CA LYS A 114 7.52 -22.80 -8.32
C LYS A 114 8.99 -22.99 -8.74
N ARG A 115 9.86 -22.00 -8.54
CA ARG A 115 11.20 -21.96 -9.12
C ARG A 115 12.32 -21.89 -8.10
#